data_AF-K2A968-F1
#
_entry.id   AF-K2A968-F1
#
_cell.length_a   1.000
_cell.length_b   1.000
_cell.length_c   1.000
_cell.angle_alpha   90.00
_cell.angle_beta   90.00
_cell.angle_gamma   90.00
#
_symmetry.space_group_name_H-M   'P 1'
#
loop_
_entity.id
_entity.type
_entity.pdbx_description
1 polymer ?
#
loop_
_entity_poly.entity_id
_entity_poly.type
_entity_poly.pdbx_seq_one_letter_code
_entity_poly.pdbx_strand_id
1 'polypeptide(L)'
;PCGTGVANQTDVSTVTGVNAPLAVPFGTLTLNSFMDAAHLLTISTNATNGYVVTAQENDQLGKDGGTATFIVDTSGDNGTADENTADTWDTAAGHPGFGYTLKSVNLATVPFTSDGAVFNARRFASIADPDSPLVETIMSSTGTADAHTANICYRVSVAATQAAGDYENQITFTATASF
;
A
#
# COMPACT_ATOMS: atom_id res chain seq x y z
N PRO A 1 -1.71 -11.29 7.32
CA PRO A 1 -0.64 -10.50 6.65
C PRO A 1 -0.73 -9.00 6.97
N CYS A 2 -1.92 -8.41 6.86
CA CYS A 2 -2.15 -7.02 7.25
C CYS A 2 -2.71 -6.96 8.68
N GLY A 3 -1.95 -6.37 9.62
CA GLY A 3 -2.07 -6.47 11.08
C GLY A 3 -3.49 -6.46 11.71
N THR A 4 -3.61 -7.01 12.91
CA THR A 4 -4.87 -7.13 13.70
C THR A 4 -5.43 -5.80 14.24
N GLY A 5 -5.01 -4.65 13.71
CA GLY A 5 -5.51 -3.33 14.12
C GLY A 5 -4.79 -2.67 15.29
N VAL A 6 -3.60 -3.16 15.65
CA VAL A 6 -2.67 -2.46 16.56
C VAL A 6 -1.64 -1.72 15.71
N ALA A 7 -1.29 -0.49 16.06
CA ALA A 7 -0.21 0.23 15.40
C ALA A 7 1.09 -0.60 15.46
N ASN A 8 1.84 -0.64 14.34
CA ASN A 8 3.06 -1.44 14.15
C ASN A 8 2.85 -2.97 14.13
N GLN A 9 2.46 -3.54 12.98
CA GLN A 9 2.22 -4.99 12.86
C GLN A 9 2.78 -5.70 11.63
N THR A 10 3.85 -5.16 11.05
CA THR A 10 4.85 -5.89 10.24
C THR A 10 6.23 -5.24 10.49
N ASP A 11 7.33 -5.82 10.01
CA ASP A 11 8.74 -5.70 10.51
C ASP A 11 9.31 -4.31 10.91
N VAL A 12 8.63 -3.19 10.65
CA VAL A 12 9.06 -1.84 11.05
C VAL A 12 7.94 -1.00 11.66
N SER A 13 8.19 -0.51 12.89
CA SER A 13 7.33 0.43 13.62
C SER A 13 7.39 1.83 13.04
N THR A 14 6.27 2.27 12.49
CA THR A 14 6.05 3.66 12.04
C THR A 14 5.51 4.57 13.15
N VAL A 15 5.54 4.12 14.42
CA VAL A 15 5.00 4.85 15.59
C VAL A 15 6.11 5.57 16.38
N THR A 16 7.36 5.13 16.28
CA THR A 16 8.49 5.72 17.00
C THR A 16 9.76 5.69 16.15
N GLY A 17 10.22 6.86 15.69
CA GLY A 17 11.44 6.99 14.88
C GLY A 17 11.51 8.33 14.15
N VAL A 18 12.69 8.71 13.67
CA VAL A 18 12.87 9.89 12.82
C VAL A 18 12.16 9.58 11.49
N ASN A 19 11.09 10.32 11.17
CA ASN A 19 10.17 10.14 10.01
C ASN A 19 8.89 9.33 10.26
N ALA A 20 8.61 8.87 11.48
CA ALA A 20 7.25 8.46 11.87
C ALA A 20 6.34 9.71 11.95
N PRO A 21 5.15 9.77 11.32
CA PRO A 21 4.41 8.72 10.60
C PRO A 21 4.48 8.79 9.05
N LEU A 22 5.44 9.52 8.48
CA LEU A 22 5.47 9.91 7.06
C LEU A 22 6.31 8.97 6.16
N ALA A 23 6.96 7.96 6.73
CA ALA A 23 7.82 7.03 5.99
C ALA A 23 7.47 5.57 6.25
N VAL A 24 7.79 4.72 5.27
CA VAL A 24 7.70 3.24 5.32
C VAL A 24 9.08 2.67 4.96
N PRO A 25 10.04 2.61 5.90
CA PRO A 25 11.36 2.09 5.59
C PRO A 25 11.33 0.56 5.63
N PHE A 26 11.53 -0.09 4.47
CA PHE A 26 11.71 -1.55 4.41
C PHE A 26 13.10 -2.01 4.86
N GLY A 27 14.07 -1.09 4.96
CA GLY A 27 15.46 -1.43 5.25
C GLY A 27 16.12 -2.20 4.11
N THR A 28 17.04 -3.11 4.43
CA THR A 28 17.74 -3.92 3.42
C THR A 28 16.85 -5.05 2.92
N LEU A 29 16.56 -5.05 1.62
CA LEU A 29 15.75 -6.10 0.98
C LEU A 29 16.51 -7.43 0.90
N THR A 30 15.83 -8.52 1.25
CA THR A 30 16.33 -9.89 1.03
C THR A 30 15.84 -10.41 -0.32
N LEU A 31 16.75 -10.97 -1.11
CA LEU A 31 16.41 -11.51 -2.44
C LEU A 31 15.37 -12.62 -2.34
N ASN A 32 14.43 -12.64 -3.29
CA ASN A 32 13.41 -13.68 -3.47
C ASN A 32 12.54 -13.92 -2.23
N SER A 33 12.43 -12.94 -1.34
CA SER A 33 11.67 -13.00 -0.10
C SER A 33 10.78 -11.78 0.01
N PHE A 34 9.59 -11.94 0.58
CA PHE A 34 8.73 -10.80 0.89
C PHE A 34 9.22 -10.08 2.12
N MET A 35 9.08 -8.76 2.10
CA MET A 35 9.16 -7.92 3.27
C MET A 35 7.90 -7.05 3.33
N ASP A 36 7.28 -7.02 4.50
CA ASP A 36 5.99 -6.38 4.71
C ASP A 36 6.14 -5.17 5.65
N ALA A 37 5.46 -4.07 5.33
CA ALA A 37 5.41 -2.85 6.16
C ALA A 37 3.97 -2.33 6.23
N ALA A 38 3.62 -1.50 7.22
CA ALA A 38 2.23 -1.03 7.36
C ALA A 38 2.09 0.38 7.95
N HIS A 39 1.01 1.05 7.53
CA HIS A 39 0.48 2.27 8.14
C HIS A 39 -0.95 2.07 8.62
N LEU A 40 -1.30 2.73 9.72
CA LEU A 40 -2.68 2.83 10.21
C LEU A 40 -3.22 4.22 9.82
N LEU A 41 -4.25 4.23 8.98
CA LEU A 41 -4.99 5.45 8.63
C LEU A 41 -6.14 5.64 9.63
N THR A 42 -6.34 6.86 10.09
CA THR A 42 -7.45 7.25 11.00
C THR A 42 -8.19 8.44 10.42
N ILE A 43 -9.51 8.33 10.29
CA ILE A 43 -10.38 9.40 9.81
C ILE A 43 -11.46 9.72 10.85
N SER A 44 -11.58 11.01 11.15
CA SER A 44 -12.69 11.58 11.92
C SER A 44 -13.31 12.72 11.14
N THR A 45 -14.63 12.67 10.93
CA THR A 45 -15.39 13.69 10.21
C THR A 45 -16.84 13.73 10.68
N ASN A 46 -17.41 14.93 10.75
CA ASN A 46 -18.83 15.15 11.04
C ASN A 46 -19.68 15.26 9.76
N ALA A 47 -19.10 14.97 8.60
CA ALA A 47 -19.81 15.04 7.32
C ALA A 47 -20.87 13.95 7.23
N THR A 48 -22.12 14.36 6.96
CA THR A 48 -23.31 13.49 7.03
C THR A 48 -23.34 12.41 5.96
N ASN A 49 -22.72 12.66 4.81
CA ASN A 49 -22.59 11.69 3.72
C ASN A 49 -21.22 10.97 3.74
N GLY A 50 -20.46 11.12 4.84
CA GLY A 50 -19.23 10.39 5.12
C GLY A 50 -17.98 10.92 4.43
N TYR A 51 -17.13 10.02 3.94
CA TYR A 51 -15.83 10.36 3.36
C TYR A 51 -15.34 9.30 2.37
N VAL A 52 -14.42 9.73 1.50
CA VAL A 52 -13.60 8.85 0.68
C VAL A 52 -12.14 9.26 0.83
N VAL A 53 -11.27 8.30 1.12
CA VAL A 53 -9.81 8.44 1.05
C VAL A 53 -9.36 7.79 -0.25
N THR A 54 -8.64 8.54 -1.07
CA THR A 54 -8.00 8.04 -2.28
C THR A 54 -6.48 8.03 -2.13
N ALA A 55 -5.78 7.22 -2.92
CA ALA A 55 -4.32 7.21 -2.99
C ALA A 55 -3.80 7.12 -4.43
N GLN A 56 -2.60 7.66 -4.62
CA GLN A 56 -1.81 7.56 -5.83
C GLN A 56 -0.32 7.59 -5.45
N GLU A 57 0.53 6.96 -6.24
CA GLU A 57 1.98 7.09 -6.15
C GLU A 57 2.53 8.08 -7.17
N ASN A 58 3.73 8.59 -6.91
CA ASN A 58 4.42 9.47 -7.85
C ASN A 58 4.99 8.70 -9.06
N ASP A 59 5.53 7.51 -8.83
CA ASP A 59 6.12 6.59 -9.80
C ASP A 59 6.38 5.24 -9.08
N GLN A 60 6.86 4.23 -9.81
CA GLN A 60 7.41 3.02 -9.17
C GLN A 60 8.52 3.35 -8.17
N LEU A 61 8.85 2.39 -7.29
CA LEU A 61 10.02 2.45 -6.41
C LEU A 61 11.30 2.62 -7.24
N GLY A 62 11.73 3.87 -7.38
CA GLY A 62 12.81 4.29 -8.26
C GLY A 62 14.16 4.24 -7.57
N LYS A 63 15.18 3.74 -8.27
CA LYS A 63 16.54 3.74 -7.73
C LYS A 63 17.02 5.19 -7.53
N ASP A 64 17.47 5.51 -6.33
CA ASP A 64 17.89 6.86 -5.91
C ASP A 64 16.80 7.92 -6.19
N GLY A 65 15.52 7.51 -6.16
CA GLY A 65 14.35 8.36 -6.47
C GLY A 65 14.17 8.70 -7.96
N GLY A 66 14.92 8.04 -8.85
CA GLY A 66 14.84 8.25 -10.30
C GLY A 66 13.75 7.42 -10.99
N THR A 67 13.36 7.83 -12.19
CA THR A 67 12.31 7.16 -12.99
C THR A 67 12.83 6.01 -13.87
N ALA A 68 14.12 5.69 -13.78
CA ALA A 68 14.76 4.67 -14.58
C ALA A 68 15.55 3.72 -13.68
N THR A 69 15.42 2.41 -13.92
CA THR A 69 15.80 1.37 -12.95
C THR A 69 14.95 1.48 -11.69
N PHE A 70 13.91 0.67 -11.63
CA PHE A 70 12.95 0.66 -10.53
C PHE A 70 12.64 -0.77 -10.11
N ILE A 71 12.03 -0.92 -8.95
CA ILE A 71 11.33 -2.15 -8.58
C ILE A 71 9.94 -2.03 -9.20
N VAL A 72 9.57 -2.99 -10.04
CA VAL A 72 8.27 -3.02 -10.72
C VAL A 72 7.13 -3.14 -9.73
N ASP A 73 5.93 -2.71 -10.11
CA ASP A 73 4.73 -3.04 -9.37
C ASP A 73 4.41 -4.52 -9.49
N THR A 74 3.79 -5.08 -8.46
CA THR A 74 3.34 -6.47 -8.48
C THR A 74 2.27 -6.68 -9.54
N SER A 75 2.39 -7.79 -10.27
CA SER A 75 1.32 -8.32 -11.11
C SER A 75 0.56 -9.45 -10.41
N GLY A 76 0.92 -9.79 -9.16
CA GLY A 76 0.41 -10.97 -8.47
C GLY A 76 0.90 -12.29 -9.07
N ASP A 77 0.56 -13.39 -8.42
CA ASP A 77 0.97 -14.74 -8.79
C ASP A 77 0.32 -15.20 -10.11
N ASN A 78 -0.85 -14.68 -10.46
CA ASN A 78 -1.53 -15.00 -11.73
C ASN A 78 -1.32 -13.93 -12.82
N GLY A 79 -0.57 -12.86 -12.52
CA GLY A 79 -0.31 -11.77 -13.46
C GLY A 79 -1.52 -10.87 -13.70
N THR A 80 -2.48 -10.84 -12.77
CA THR A 80 -3.74 -10.10 -12.90
C THR A 80 -3.90 -8.93 -11.95
N ALA A 81 -2.95 -8.70 -11.04
CA ALA A 81 -3.01 -7.54 -10.17
C ALA A 81 -2.86 -6.25 -10.98
N ASP A 82 -3.82 -5.36 -10.81
CA ASP A 82 -3.79 -3.99 -11.34
C ASP A 82 -4.34 -3.04 -10.26
N GLU A 83 -4.64 -1.79 -10.62
CA GLU A 83 -5.13 -0.77 -9.69
C GLU A 83 -6.53 -1.10 -9.14
N ASN A 84 -7.32 -1.86 -9.90
CA ASN A 84 -8.72 -2.19 -9.65
C ASN A 84 -8.98 -3.68 -9.40
N THR A 85 -8.04 -4.55 -9.74
CA THR A 85 -8.12 -6.01 -9.67
C THR A 85 -7.08 -6.50 -8.67
N ALA A 86 -7.54 -7.17 -7.61
CA ALA A 86 -6.64 -7.80 -6.65
C ALA A 86 -6.29 -9.22 -7.11
N ASP A 87 -5.03 -9.61 -6.94
CA ASP A 87 -4.54 -10.96 -7.18
C ASP A 87 -3.78 -11.47 -5.95
N THR A 88 -3.76 -12.79 -5.76
CA THR A 88 -2.94 -13.42 -4.74
C THR A 88 -1.46 -13.16 -5.03
N TRP A 89 -0.66 -12.92 -3.99
CA TRP A 89 0.77 -12.66 -4.12
C TRP A 89 1.55 -13.33 -2.98
N ASP A 90 1.73 -14.64 -3.12
CA ASP A 90 2.39 -15.50 -2.14
C ASP A 90 3.69 -16.14 -2.68
N THR A 91 4.10 -15.81 -3.93
CA THR A 91 5.30 -16.37 -4.57
C THR A 91 6.37 -15.31 -4.91
N ALA A 92 7.15 -14.87 -3.91
CA ALA A 92 8.16 -13.81 -4.05
C ALA A 92 9.19 -14.04 -5.16
N ALA A 93 9.72 -15.27 -5.28
CA ALA A 93 10.76 -15.59 -6.25
C ALA A 93 10.28 -15.56 -7.72
N GLY A 94 8.99 -15.78 -7.95
CA GLY A 94 8.38 -15.79 -9.28
C GLY A 94 7.83 -14.43 -9.70
N HIS A 95 7.45 -13.61 -8.72
CA HIS A 95 6.71 -12.36 -8.93
C HIS A 95 7.31 -11.24 -8.08
N PRO A 96 8.58 -10.83 -8.33
CA PRO A 96 9.18 -9.71 -7.63
C PRO A 96 8.40 -8.42 -7.93
N GLY A 97 8.37 -7.50 -6.98
CA GLY A 97 7.73 -6.21 -7.18
C GLY A 97 7.32 -5.52 -5.88
N PHE A 98 6.48 -4.49 -6.02
CA PHE A 98 5.90 -3.71 -4.93
C PHE A 98 4.39 -3.63 -5.06
N GLY A 99 3.68 -3.67 -3.93
CA GLY A 99 2.23 -3.52 -3.93
C GLY A 99 1.67 -3.43 -2.52
N TYR A 100 0.34 -3.42 -2.43
CA TYR A 100 -0.34 -3.26 -1.15
C TYR A 100 -1.60 -4.09 -1.03
N THR A 101 -2.00 -4.29 0.23
CA THR A 101 -3.30 -4.80 0.63
C THR A 101 -3.89 -3.90 1.70
N LEU A 102 -5.20 -4.01 1.91
CA LEU A 102 -5.93 -3.20 2.90
C LEU A 102 -6.57 -4.08 3.95
N LYS A 103 -6.80 -3.52 5.13
CA LYS A 103 -7.58 -4.16 6.18
C LYS A 103 -8.39 -3.12 6.94
N SER A 104 -9.72 -3.24 6.89
CA SER A 104 -10.58 -2.49 7.81
C SER A 104 -10.30 -2.93 9.25
N VAL A 105 -10.12 -1.96 10.14
CA VAL A 105 -9.84 -2.18 11.57
C VAL A 105 -11.02 -1.70 12.42
N ASN A 106 -11.55 -0.50 12.13
CA ASN A 106 -12.68 0.07 12.85
C ASN A 106 -13.59 0.83 11.89
N LEU A 107 -14.76 0.26 11.56
CA LEU A 107 -15.89 0.89 10.85
C LEU A 107 -15.59 1.53 9.48
N ALA A 108 -14.36 1.43 8.96
CA ALA A 108 -14.02 1.83 7.60
C ALA A 108 -14.44 0.77 6.59
N THR A 109 -14.92 1.17 5.41
CA THR A 109 -15.05 0.27 4.27
C THR A 109 -13.76 0.32 3.46
N VAL A 110 -13.23 -0.83 3.04
CA VAL A 110 -12.07 -0.95 2.13
C VAL A 110 -12.47 -1.74 0.88
N PRO A 111 -11.96 -1.41 -0.32
CA PRO A 111 -12.44 -2.02 -1.57
C PRO A 111 -11.95 -3.44 -1.81
N PHE A 112 -10.86 -3.84 -1.17
CA PHE A 112 -10.35 -5.21 -1.19
C PHE A 112 -9.58 -5.50 0.11
N THR A 113 -9.31 -6.76 0.38
CA THR A 113 -8.52 -7.16 1.55
C THR A 113 -7.87 -8.52 1.33
N SER A 114 -6.81 -8.80 2.10
CA SER A 114 -6.25 -10.14 2.22
C SER A 114 -7.22 -11.09 2.93
N ASP A 115 -7.26 -12.35 2.50
CA ASP A 115 -8.10 -13.39 3.10
C ASP A 115 -7.24 -14.40 3.89
N GLY A 116 -7.47 -14.48 5.20
CA GLY A 116 -6.69 -15.35 6.09
C GLY A 116 -5.18 -15.09 5.99
N ALA A 117 -4.44 -16.10 5.54
CA ALA A 117 -2.99 -16.02 5.34
C ALA A 117 -2.58 -15.55 3.93
N VAL A 118 -3.53 -15.52 2.98
CA VAL A 118 -3.29 -15.18 1.58
C VAL A 118 -3.18 -13.67 1.43
N PHE A 119 -2.08 -13.18 0.87
CA PHE A 119 -1.93 -11.76 0.59
C PHE A 119 -2.54 -11.44 -0.77
N ASN A 120 -3.66 -10.72 -0.77
CA ASN A 120 -4.25 -10.20 -2.01
C ASN A 120 -3.73 -8.79 -2.26
N ALA A 121 -2.99 -8.62 -3.34
CA ALA A 121 -2.31 -7.38 -3.69
C ALA A 121 -3.00 -6.64 -4.82
N ARG A 122 -2.95 -5.31 -4.74
CA ARG A 122 -3.09 -4.40 -5.87
C ARG A 122 -1.83 -3.53 -5.97
N ARG A 123 -1.66 -2.90 -7.12
CA ARG A 123 -0.68 -1.81 -7.32
C ARG A 123 -1.36 -0.45 -7.17
N PHE A 124 -0.59 0.59 -6.89
CA PHE A 124 -1.14 1.94 -6.76
C PHE A 124 -1.43 2.54 -8.15
N ALA A 125 -2.38 3.47 -8.19
CA ALA A 125 -2.46 4.41 -9.32
C ALA A 125 -1.18 5.24 -9.37
N SER A 126 -0.54 5.33 -10.55
CA SER A 126 0.69 6.10 -10.74
C SER A 126 0.45 7.33 -11.58
N ILE A 127 0.91 8.50 -11.12
CA ILE A 127 0.87 9.73 -11.93
C ILE A 127 1.89 9.73 -13.08
N ALA A 128 2.90 8.84 -13.03
CA ALA A 128 3.90 8.69 -14.08
C ALA A 128 3.41 7.78 -15.22
N ASP A 129 2.37 6.98 -14.98
CA ASP A 129 1.76 6.11 -15.98
C ASP A 129 0.49 6.76 -16.58
N PRO A 130 0.50 7.16 -17.87
CA PRO A 130 -0.65 7.78 -18.51
C PRO A 130 -1.84 6.81 -18.72
N ASP A 131 -1.61 5.50 -18.67
CA ASP A 131 -2.65 4.48 -18.81
C ASP A 131 -3.24 4.06 -17.45
N SER A 132 -2.63 4.49 -16.34
CA SER A 132 -3.14 4.28 -14.98
C SER A 132 -4.36 5.18 -14.69
N PRO A 133 -5.32 4.73 -13.85
CA PRO A 133 -6.26 5.64 -13.22
C PRO A 133 -5.53 6.73 -12.44
N LEU A 134 -6.19 7.89 -12.24
CA LEU A 134 -5.59 9.01 -11.51
C LEU A 134 -5.38 8.69 -10.03
N VAL A 135 -6.36 8.06 -9.39
CA VAL A 135 -6.33 7.69 -7.97
C VAL A 135 -7.15 6.43 -7.73
N GLU A 136 -6.81 5.69 -6.68
CA GLU A 136 -7.58 4.54 -6.21
C GLU A 136 -8.24 4.81 -4.87
N THR A 137 -9.42 4.23 -4.63
CA THR A 137 -10.06 4.33 -3.31
C THR A 137 -9.34 3.42 -2.31
N ILE A 138 -9.06 3.92 -1.11
CA ILE A 138 -8.40 3.17 -0.04
C ILE A 138 -9.37 2.86 1.10
N MET A 139 -10.10 3.87 1.57
CA MET A 139 -11.12 3.66 2.59
C MET A 139 -12.26 4.67 2.48
N SER A 140 -13.46 4.27 2.83
CA SER A 140 -14.65 5.12 2.77
C SER A 140 -15.67 4.85 3.88
N SER A 141 -16.60 5.78 4.03
CA SER A 141 -17.81 5.67 4.85
C SER A 141 -18.91 6.48 4.20
N THR A 142 -20.17 6.08 4.39
CA THR A 142 -21.36 6.83 3.94
C THR A 142 -22.00 7.67 5.04
N GLY A 143 -21.44 7.65 6.25
CA GLY A 143 -21.90 8.45 7.38
C GLY A 143 -20.73 9.06 8.17
N THR A 144 -21.07 9.81 9.21
CA THR A 144 -20.10 10.43 10.11
C THR A 144 -19.09 9.42 10.64
N ALA A 145 -17.86 9.85 10.84
CA ALA A 145 -16.78 9.01 11.31
C ALA A 145 -16.20 9.55 12.61
N ASP A 146 -16.15 8.70 13.64
CA ASP A 146 -15.43 8.96 14.88
C ASP A 146 -14.32 7.92 15.02
N ALA A 147 -13.10 8.29 14.61
CA ALA A 147 -11.93 7.42 14.59
C ALA A 147 -12.13 6.12 13.79
N HIS A 148 -12.65 6.22 12.56
CA HIS A 148 -12.64 5.08 11.65
C HIS A 148 -11.19 4.78 11.25
N THR A 149 -10.81 3.50 11.25
CA THR A 149 -9.43 3.09 10.96
C THR A 149 -9.33 1.94 9.97
N ALA A 150 -8.30 2.02 9.12
CA ALA A 150 -7.89 0.93 8.25
C ALA A 150 -6.36 0.86 8.19
N ASN A 151 -5.83 -0.36 8.09
CA ASN A 151 -4.42 -0.57 7.78
C ASN A 151 -4.23 -0.61 6.26
N ILE A 152 -3.19 0.06 5.79
CA ILE A 152 -2.58 -0.21 4.50
C ILE A 152 -1.27 -0.95 4.74
N CYS A 153 -1.14 -2.11 4.11
CA CYS A 153 0.01 -2.99 4.29
C CYS A 153 0.69 -3.17 2.95
N TYR A 154 1.93 -2.73 2.91
CA TYR A 154 2.81 -2.78 1.76
C TYR A 154 3.60 -4.07 1.78
N ARG A 155 3.88 -4.62 0.61
CA ARG A 155 4.73 -5.79 0.43
C ARG A 155 5.70 -5.50 -0.70
N VAL A 156 6.96 -5.86 -0.51
CA VAL A 156 8.02 -5.74 -1.52
C VAL A 156 8.81 -7.03 -1.61
N SER A 157 9.26 -7.37 -2.82
CA SER A 157 10.26 -8.41 -3.05
C SER A 157 11.09 -8.07 -4.28
N VAL A 158 12.34 -8.53 -4.30
CA VAL A 158 13.29 -8.27 -5.39
C VAL A 158 13.99 -9.54 -5.82
N ALA A 159 14.24 -9.67 -7.13
CA ALA A 159 15.04 -10.74 -7.69
C ALA A 159 16.53 -10.36 -7.74
N ALA A 160 17.39 -11.36 -7.95
CA ALA A 160 18.85 -11.15 -8.07
C ALA A 160 19.26 -10.24 -9.26
N THR A 161 18.35 -10.01 -10.21
CA THR A 161 18.55 -9.10 -11.35
C THR A 161 18.31 -7.63 -11.01
N GLN A 162 17.71 -7.33 -9.85
CA GLN A 162 17.52 -5.95 -9.39
C GLN A 162 18.88 -5.32 -9.11
N ALA A 163 19.12 -4.12 -9.65
CA ALA A 163 20.37 -3.41 -9.41
C ALA A 163 20.49 -3.03 -7.92
N ALA A 164 21.71 -3.08 -7.37
CA ALA A 164 21.94 -2.58 -6.01
C ALA A 164 21.75 -1.06 -5.95
N GLY A 165 21.12 -0.59 -4.87
CA GLY A 165 20.85 0.83 -4.63
C GLY A 165 19.74 1.02 -3.60
N ASP A 166 19.51 2.29 -3.25
CA ASP A 166 18.36 2.70 -2.47
C ASP A 166 17.17 2.91 -3.41
N TYR A 167 15.97 2.49 -3.00
CA TYR A 167 14.76 2.58 -3.80
C TYR A 167 13.67 3.29 -3.02
N GLU A 168 13.04 4.29 -3.64
CA GLU A 168 12.04 5.12 -2.98
C GLU A 168 10.95 5.59 -3.95
N ASN A 169 9.77 5.82 -3.39
CA ASN A 169 8.65 6.49 -4.03
C ASN A 169 7.86 7.26 -2.96
N GLN A 170 6.79 7.93 -3.38
CA GLN A 170 5.89 8.70 -2.53
C GLN A 170 4.45 8.28 -2.82
N ILE A 171 3.75 7.83 -1.78
CA ILE A 171 2.31 7.59 -1.82
C ILE A 171 1.60 8.80 -1.23
N THR A 172 0.67 9.39 -1.98
CA THR A 172 -0.16 10.52 -1.54
C THR A 172 -1.56 10.03 -1.22
N PHE A 173 -2.02 10.27 0.02
CA PHE A 173 -3.39 10.00 0.45
C PHE A 173 -4.21 11.28 0.51
N THR A 174 -5.38 11.30 -0.13
CA THR A 174 -6.30 12.45 -0.13
C THR A 174 -7.62 12.07 0.52
N ALA A 175 -7.93 12.66 1.68
CA ALA A 175 -9.20 12.48 2.36
C ALA A 175 -10.22 13.56 1.95
N THR A 176 -11.34 13.14 1.36
CA THR A 176 -12.42 14.04 0.92
C THR A 176 -13.68 13.75 1.73
N ALA A 177 -14.14 14.74 2.49
CA ALA A 177 -15.42 14.68 3.21
C ALA A 177 -16.61 14.92 2.27
N SER A 178 -17.74 14.28 2.54
CA SER A 178 -18.99 14.43 1.78
C SER A 178 -20.11 14.94 2.70
N PHE A 179 -20.59 16.16 2.43
CA PHE A 179 -21.61 16.86 3.24
C PHE A 179 -23.02 16.65 2.68
#